data_AF-A0A4V1QVA5-F1
#
_entry.id   AF-A0A4V1QVA5-F1
#
_cell.length_a   1.000
_cell.length_b   1.000
_cell.length_c   1.000
_cell.angle_alpha   90.00
_cell.angle_beta   90.00
_cell.angle_gamma   90.00
#
_symmetry.space_group_name_H-M   'P 1'
#
loop_
_entity.id
_entity.type
_entity.pdbx_description
1 polymer ?
#
loop_
_entity_poly.entity_id
_entity_poly.type
_entity_poly.pdbx_seq_one_letter_code
_entity_poly.pdbx_strand_id
1 'polypeptide(L)'
;MKTEGKNFKSVAKEAKMRLKKGFWQDYKSSLQDELARAKKEGMNESLVERYFAGKVTCTVKGMADDDAFYEKVKELLLTEGEVSDAIGRLTDREYFASLGYEEKQRYTLRLSERYLKALERFKKEYEFELKNR
;
A
#
# COMPACT_ATOMS: atom_id res chain seq x y z
N MET A 1 -3.30 -23.94 -1.87
CA MET A 1 -4.30 -23.21 -1.06
C MET A 1 -5.26 -22.51 -2.01
N LYS A 2 -6.56 -22.83 -1.96
CA LYS A 2 -7.57 -22.12 -2.76
C LYS A 2 -7.83 -20.79 -2.07
N THR A 3 -7.58 -19.67 -2.75
CA THR A 3 -8.08 -18.36 -2.34
C THR A 3 -9.61 -18.41 -2.43
N GLU A 4 -10.28 -18.65 -1.30
CA GLU A 4 -11.72 -18.42 -1.21
C GLU A 4 -11.95 -16.91 -1.33
N GLY A 5 -12.21 -16.46 -2.56
CA GLY A 5 -12.61 -15.09 -2.83
C GLY A 5 -13.83 -14.75 -1.97
N LYS A 6 -13.85 -13.55 -1.39
CA LYS A 6 -14.97 -13.05 -0.58
C LYS A 6 -16.31 -13.35 -1.29
N ASN A 7 -17.20 -14.08 -0.63
CA ASN A 7 -18.54 -14.39 -1.14
C ASN A 7 -19.29 -13.09 -1.51
N PHE A 8 -20.01 -13.05 -2.64
CA PHE A 8 -20.77 -11.88 -3.09
C PHE A 8 -21.61 -11.23 -1.98
N LYS A 9 -22.23 -12.06 -1.13
CA LYS A 9 -23.04 -11.60 0.01
C LYS A 9 -22.22 -10.83 1.06
N SER A 10 -20.97 -11.22 1.31
CA SER A 10 -20.10 -10.51 2.25
C SER A 10 -19.63 -9.17 1.66
N VAL A 11 -19.25 -9.14 0.38
CA VAL A 11 -18.88 -7.90 -0.33
C VAL A 11 -20.04 -6.91 -0.36
N ALA A 12 -21.25 -7.37 -0.68
CA ALA A 12 -22.46 -6.54 -0.67
C ALA A 12 -22.78 -5.99 0.72
N LYS A 13 -22.60 -6.81 1.78
CA LYS A 13 -22.79 -6.36 3.17
C LYS A 13 -21.75 -5.30 3.56
N GLU A 14 -20.49 -5.49 3.16
CA GLU A 14 -19.39 -4.54 3.40
C GLU A 14 -19.67 -3.20 2.68
N ALA A 15 -20.10 -3.24 1.42
CA ALA A 15 -20.52 -2.06 0.66
C ALA A 15 -21.72 -1.33 1.32
N LYS A 16 -22.74 -2.08 1.76
CA LYS A 16 -23.88 -1.51 2.48
C LYS A 16 -23.47 -0.84 3.79
N MET A 17 -22.54 -1.44 4.52
CA MET A 17 -22.00 -0.85 5.76
C MET A 17 -21.24 0.45 5.49
N ARG A 18 -20.45 0.52 4.40
CA ARG A 18 -19.78 1.77 3.98
C ARG A 18 -20.77 2.88 3.67
N LEU A 19 -21.82 2.57 2.91
CA LEU A 19 -22.88 3.54 2.59
C LEU A 19 -23.59 4.03 3.85
N LYS A 20 -23.94 3.12 4.77
CA LYS A 20 -24.61 3.48 6.03
C LYS A 20 -23.76 4.33 6.96
N LYS A 21 -22.44 4.12 6.97
CA LYS A 21 -21.50 4.85 7.82
C LYS A 21 -21.11 6.22 7.25
N GLY A 22 -21.62 6.61 6.08
CA GLY A 22 -21.29 7.90 5.48
C GLY A 22 -19.88 7.96 4.87
N PHE A 23 -19.29 6.80 4.54
CA PHE A 23 -17.90 6.70 4.06
C PHE A 23 -17.57 7.67 2.93
N TRP A 24 -18.50 7.88 1.99
CA TRP A 24 -18.29 8.79 0.86
C TRP A 24 -18.40 10.27 1.25
N GLN A 25 -19.25 10.62 2.22
CA GLN A 25 -19.32 11.97 2.77
C GLN A 25 -18.01 12.31 3.51
N ASP A 26 -17.55 11.40 4.37
CA ASP A 26 -16.30 11.57 5.12
C ASP A 26 -15.09 11.64 4.17
N TYR A 27 -15.06 10.77 3.15
CA TYR A 27 -14.02 10.79 2.13
C TYR A 27 -14.01 12.10 1.34
N LYS A 28 -15.18 12.61 0.93
CA LYS A 28 -15.27 13.88 0.20
C LYS A 28 -14.76 15.04 1.06
N SER A 29 -15.12 15.08 2.34
CA SER A 29 -14.63 16.10 3.27
C SER A 29 -13.11 16.01 3.41
N SER A 30 -12.59 14.81 3.68
CA SER A 30 -11.14 14.57 3.82
C SER A 30 -10.36 14.97 2.56
N LEU A 31 -10.89 14.63 1.38
CA LEU A 31 -10.28 14.99 0.10
C LEU A 31 -10.26 16.51 -0.11
N GLN A 32 -11.32 17.23 0.27
CA GLN A 32 -11.36 18.69 0.20
C GLN A 32 -10.32 19.32 1.13
N ASP A 33 -10.13 18.77 2.33
CA ASP A 33 -9.12 19.24 3.29
C ASP A 33 -7.69 18.99 2.79
N GLU A 34 -7.44 17.84 2.17
CA GLU A 34 -6.14 17.52 1.54
C GLU A 34 -5.88 18.40 0.30
N LEU A 35 -6.89 18.63 -0.55
CA LEU A 35 -6.76 19.54 -1.69
C LEU A 35 -6.51 20.98 -1.25
N ALA A 36 -7.18 21.45 -0.20
CA ALA A 36 -6.96 22.77 0.36
C ALA A 36 -5.53 22.92 0.94
N ARG A 37 -4.97 21.85 1.53
CA ARG A 37 -3.56 21.81 1.97
C ARG A 37 -2.60 21.83 0.78
N ALA A 38 -2.81 20.94 -0.19
CA ALA A 38 -2.01 20.88 -1.40
C ALA A 38 -1.95 22.22 -2.14
N LYS A 39 -3.09 22.93 -2.22
CA LYS A 39 -3.17 24.27 -2.80
C LYS A 39 -2.34 25.30 -2.05
N LYS A 40 -2.37 25.28 -0.71
CA LYS A 40 -1.54 26.17 0.13
C LYS A 40 -0.04 25.90 -0.05
N GLU A 41 0.32 24.65 -0.30
CA GLU A 41 1.71 24.20 -0.47
C GLU A 41 2.20 24.28 -1.92
N GLY A 42 1.35 24.72 -2.86
CA GLY A 42 1.68 24.85 -4.28
C GLY A 42 1.81 23.51 -5.02
N MET A 43 1.27 22.42 -4.45
CA MET A 43 1.21 21.12 -5.11
C MET A 43 0.07 21.07 -6.14
N ASN A 44 0.21 20.21 -7.15
CA ASN A 44 -0.77 20.07 -8.21
C ASN A 44 -2.03 19.34 -7.70
N GLU A 45 -3.14 20.07 -7.61
CA GLU A 45 -4.46 19.58 -7.14
C GLU A 45 -4.90 18.30 -7.86
N SER A 46 -4.69 18.20 -9.18
CA SER A 46 -5.08 17.04 -9.98
C SER A 46 -4.27 15.77 -9.67
N LEU A 47 -3.00 15.91 -9.26
CA LEU A 47 -2.17 14.76 -8.86
C LEU A 47 -2.60 14.22 -7.50
N VAL A 48 -2.93 15.14 -6.58
CA VAL A 48 -3.41 14.82 -5.24
C VAL A 48 -4.75 14.10 -5.31
N GLU A 49 -5.70 14.60 -6.12
CA GLU A 49 -6.98 13.95 -6.33
C GLU A 49 -6.83 12.51 -6.87
N ARG A 50 -5.96 12.33 -7.87
CA ARG A 50 -5.68 11.01 -8.44
C ARG A 50 -5.06 10.05 -7.42
N TYR A 51 -4.17 10.53 -6.56
CA TYR A 51 -3.56 9.73 -5.50
C TYR A 51 -4.61 9.23 -4.50
N PHE A 52 -5.42 10.12 -3.94
CA PHE A 52 -6.44 9.76 -2.95
C PHE A 52 -7.55 8.86 -3.55
N ALA A 53 -7.94 9.09 -4.80
CA ALA A 53 -8.86 8.21 -5.51
C ALA A 53 -8.27 6.79 -5.69
N GLY A 54 -6.97 6.71 -6.02
CA GLY A 54 -6.22 5.45 -6.06
C GLY A 54 -6.15 4.74 -4.70
N LYS A 55 -5.89 5.49 -3.62
CA LYS A 55 -5.83 4.96 -2.25
C LYS A 55 -7.16 4.32 -1.84
N VAL A 56 -8.28 5.02 -2.03
CA VAL A 56 -9.60 4.48 -1.69
C VAL A 56 -9.98 3.26 -2.52
N THR A 57 -9.65 3.24 -3.81
CA THR A 57 -9.94 2.06 -4.64
C THR A 57 -9.13 0.83 -4.19
N CYS A 58 -7.89 1.00 -3.75
CA CYS A 58 -7.09 -0.07 -3.13
C CYS A 58 -7.69 -0.54 -1.79
N THR A 59 -8.08 0.39 -0.92
CA THR A 59 -8.73 0.06 0.37
C THR A 59 -10.05 -0.68 0.19
N VAL A 60 -10.87 -0.28 -0.79
CA VAL A 60 -12.15 -0.92 -1.09
C VAL A 60 -11.96 -2.32 -1.69
N LYS A 61 -10.92 -2.52 -2.51
CA LYS A 61 -10.57 -3.84 -3.07
C LYS A 61 -10.00 -4.81 -2.01
N GLY A 62 -9.56 -4.33 -0.86
CA GLY A 62 -9.13 -5.16 0.27
C GLY A 62 -7.84 -5.93 -0.02
N MET A 63 -6.81 -5.23 -0.52
CA MET A 63 -5.44 -5.77 -0.61
C MET A 63 -4.77 -5.81 0.77
N ALA A 64 -5.36 -6.52 1.73
CA ALA A 64 -4.90 -6.54 3.13
C ALA A 64 -3.64 -7.41 3.34
N ASP A 65 -3.42 -8.45 2.52
CA ASP A 65 -2.26 -9.36 2.69
C ASP A 65 -0.91 -8.71 2.33
N ASP A 66 -0.90 -7.66 1.51
CA ASP A 66 0.33 -6.91 1.20
C ASP A 66 0.66 -5.83 2.24
N ASP A 67 -0.26 -5.53 3.18
CA ASP A 67 -0.05 -4.45 4.14
C ASP A 67 1.02 -4.80 5.20
N ALA A 68 1.09 -6.04 5.69
CA ALA A 68 2.11 -6.43 6.68
C ALA A 68 3.53 -6.41 6.12
N PHE A 69 3.69 -6.76 4.85
CA PHE A 69 4.98 -6.65 4.15
C PHE A 69 5.32 -5.18 3.88
N TYR A 70 4.33 -4.39 3.46
CA TYR A 70 4.47 -2.96 3.25
C TYR A 70 4.94 -2.23 4.51
N GLU A 71 4.38 -2.52 5.68
CA GLU A 71 4.80 -1.89 6.94
C GLU A 71 6.27 -2.17 7.27
N LYS A 72 6.75 -3.41 7.07
CA LYS A 72 8.18 -3.74 7.25
C LYS A 72 9.08 -2.97 6.28
N VAL A 73 8.66 -2.83 5.03
CA VAL A 73 9.40 -2.05 4.01
C VAL A 73 9.39 -0.55 4.38
N LYS A 74 8.26 -0.04 4.86
CA LYS A 74 8.10 1.34 5.29
C LYS A 74 9.00 1.66 6.47
N GLU A 75 9.04 0.80 7.48
CA GLU A 75 9.94 0.93 8.63
C GLU A 75 11.40 0.96 8.17
N LEU A 76 11.82 -0.01 7.34
CA LEU A 76 13.17 -0.07 6.78
C LEU A 76 13.56 1.23 6.03
N LEU A 77 12.66 1.74 5.18
CA LEU A 77 12.89 2.95 4.40
C LEU A 77 12.96 4.21 5.28
N LEU A 78 12.20 4.26 6.37
CA LEU A 78 12.22 5.38 7.32
C LEU A 78 13.47 5.38 8.20
N THR A 79 13.96 4.20 8.61
CA THR A 79 15.12 4.09 9.51
C THR A 79 16.45 4.17 8.77
N GLU A 80 16.56 3.52 7.61
CA GLU A 80 17.85 3.29 6.93
C GLU A 80 17.90 3.84 5.50
N GLY A 81 16.77 4.27 4.94
CA GLY A 81 16.69 4.75 3.56
C GLY A 81 16.76 3.65 2.50
N GLU A 82 17.01 4.03 1.24
CA GLU A 82 17.17 3.08 0.13
C GLU A 82 18.52 2.35 0.24
N VAL A 83 18.52 1.16 0.86
CA VAL A 83 19.72 0.33 1.00
C VAL A 83 19.80 -0.70 -0.13
N SER A 84 20.99 -0.91 -0.70
CA SER A 84 21.23 -1.91 -1.76
C SER A 84 20.94 -3.36 -1.32
N ASP A 85 20.96 -3.64 -0.02
CA ASP A 85 20.67 -4.96 0.59
C ASP A 85 19.23 -5.07 1.16
N ALA A 86 18.30 -4.21 0.71
CA ALA A 86 16.92 -4.24 1.19
C ALA A 86 16.26 -5.63 1.02
N ILE A 87 16.50 -6.28 -0.13
CA ILE A 87 15.96 -7.61 -0.41
C ILE A 87 16.54 -8.67 0.54
N GLY A 88 17.85 -8.60 0.85
CA GLY A 88 18.50 -9.55 1.75
C GLY A 88 17.98 -9.47 3.19
N ARG A 89 17.60 -8.27 3.64
CA ARG A 89 17.00 -8.04 4.98
C ARG A 89 15.53 -8.40 5.06
N LEU A 90 14.79 -8.20 3.97
CA LEU A 90 13.38 -8.58 3.88
C LEU A 90 13.18 -10.09 3.63
N THR A 91 14.25 -10.80 3.24
CA THR A 91 14.23 -12.24 3.02
C THR A 91 14.14 -12.98 4.35
N ASP A 92 13.17 -13.89 4.44
CA ASP A 92 13.10 -14.87 5.52
C ASP A 92 14.20 -15.91 5.32
N ARG A 93 15.24 -15.84 6.16
CA ARG A 93 16.43 -16.68 6.03
C ARG A 93 16.14 -18.16 6.30
N GLU A 94 15.24 -18.47 7.22
CA GLU A 94 14.90 -19.85 7.58
C GLU A 94 14.12 -20.51 6.43
N TYR A 95 13.11 -19.80 5.92
CA TYR A 95 12.35 -20.27 4.77
C TYR A 95 13.24 -20.37 3.52
N PHE A 96 14.04 -19.35 3.23
CA PHE A 96 14.94 -19.34 2.06
C PHE A 96 16.01 -20.43 2.11
N ALA A 97 16.49 -20.80 3.30
CA ALA A 97 17.44 -21.90 3.46
C ALA A 97 16.82 -23.26 3.11
N SER A 98 15.53 -23.46 3.45
CA SER A 98 14.80 -24.71 3.20
C SER A 98 14.48 -24.99 1.72
N LEU A 99 14.49 -23.95 0.88
CA LEU A 99 14.11 -24.03 -0.54
C LEU A 99 15.22 -24.64 -1.43
N GLY A 100 14.81 -25.25 -2.55
CA GLY A 100 15.73 -25.65 -3.62
C GLY A 100 16.25 -24.47 -4.46
N TYR A 101 17.26 -24.68 -5.31
CA TYR A 101 17.88 -23.61 -6.11
C TYR A 101 16.88 -22.83 -6.98
N GLU A 102 16.02 -23.53 -7.74
CA GLU A 102 15.00 -22.88 -8.58
C GLU A 102 13.95 -22.11 -7.76
N GLU A 103 13.59 -22.66 -6.59
CA GLU A 103 12.60 -22.04 -5.71
C GLU A 103 13.15 -20.78 -5.05
N LYS A 104 14.45 -20.77 -4.71
CA LYS A 104 15.16 -19.57 -4.26
C LYS A 104 15.13 -18.48 -5.32
N GLN A 105 15.42 -18.82 -6.59
CA GLN A 105 15.35 -17.84 -7.68
C GLN A 105 13.93 -17.26 -7.84
N ARG A 106 12.90 -18.12 -7.82
CA ARG A 106 11.49 -17.69 -7.89
C ARG A 106 11.10 -16.83 -6.68
N TYR A 107 11.56 -17.20 -5.49
CA TYR A 107 11.30 -16.45 -4.26
C TYR A 107 11.91 -15.05 -4.32
N THR A 108 13.19 -14.95 -4.69
CA THR A 108 13.89 -13.66 -4.81
C THR A 108 13.21 -12.75 -5.83
N LEU A 109 12.80 -13.28 -6.99
CA LEU A 109 12.10 -12.51 -8.00
C LEU A 109 10.77 -11.95 -7.46
N ARG A 110 9.94 -12.81 -6.84
CA ARG A 110 8.67 -12.38 -6.22
C ARG A 110 8.89 -11.35 -5.12
N LEU A 111 9.92 -11.52 -4.30
CA LEU A 111 10.25 -10.59 -3.23
C LEU A 111 10.64 -9.22 -3.81
N SER A 112 11.43 -9.20 -4.90
CA SER A 112 11.82 -7.98 -5.59
C SER A 112 10.62 -7.24 -6.19
N GLU A 113 9.69 -7.94 -6.82
CA GLU A 113 8.45 -7.34 -7.36
C GLU A 113 7.58 -6.74 -6.26
N ARG A 114 7.44 -7.44 -5.13
CA ARG A 114 6.68 -6.95 -3.97
C ARG A 114 7.35 -5.73 -3.36
N TYR A 115 8.68 -5.74 -3.24
CA TYR A 115 9.44 -4.59 -2.75
C TYR A 115 9.27 -3.37 -3.66
N LEU A 116 9.35 -3.52 -4.98
CA LEU A 116 9.15 -2.40 -5.91
C LEU A 116 7.74 -1.80 -5.80
N LYS A 117 6.70 -2.63 -5.69
CA LYS A 117 5.33 -2.15 -5.43
C LYS A 117 5.21 -1.40 -4.11
N ALA A 118 5.85 -1.91 -3.05
CA ALA A 118 5.90 -1.25 -1.75
C ALA A 118 6.66 0.09 -1.83
N LEU A 119 7.79 0.14 -2.53
CA LEU A 119 8.58 1.34 -2.76
C LEU A 119 7.78 2.41 -3.51
N GLU A 120 7.08 2.05 -4.59
CA GLU A 120 6.22 2.99 -5.32
C GLU A 120 5.10 3.54 -4.44
N ARG A 121 4.48 2.68 -3.62
CA ARG A 121 3.46 3.11 -2.64
C ARG A 121 4.07 4.05 -1.60
N PHE A 122 5.23 3.72 -1.05
CA PHE A 122 5.95 4.56 -0.09
C PHE A 122 6.38 5.89 -0.69
N LYS A 123 6.90 5.95 -1.92
CA LYS A 123 7.27 7.22 -2.58
C LYS A 123 6.08 8.15 -2.73
N LYS A 124 4.93 7.61 -3.14
CA LYS A 124 3.68 8.37 -3.21
C LYS A 124 3.22 8.83 -1.82
N GLU A 125 3.20 7.94 -0.83
CA GLU A 125 2.89 8.30 0.57
C GLU A 125 3.87 9.35 1.12
N TYR A 126 5.16 9.25 0.79
CA TYR A 126 6.18 10.18 1.22
C TYR A 126 5.98 11.57 0.63
N GLU A 127 5.70 11.64 -0.68
CA GLU A 127 5.45 12.89 -1.39
C GLU A 127 4.20 13.61 -0.89
N PHE A 128 3.11 12.88 -0.61
CA PHE A 128 1.83 13.48 -0.26
C PHE A 128 1.53 13.57 1.24
N GLU A 129 2.10 12.69 2.09
CA GLU A 129 1.71 12.58 3.50
C GLU A 129 2.86 12.83 4.49
N LEU A 130 4.11 12.47 4.14
CA LEU A 130 5.24 12.54 5.09
C LEU A 130 6.16 13.75 4.89
N LYS A 131 6.30 14.27 3.67
CA LYS A 131 7.15 15.45 3.40
C LYS A 131 6.68 16.71 4.12
N ASN A 132 5.40 16.77 4.49
CA ASN A 132 4.74 17.95 5.06
C ASN A 132 4.22 17.72 6.50
N ARG A 133 4.76 16.72 7.21
CA ARG A 133 4.57 16.53 8.66
C ARG A 133 5.80 17.01 9.43
#